data_AF-A3X3V7-F1
#
_entry.id   AF-A3X3V7-F1
#
_cell.length_a   1.000
_cell.length_b   1.000
_cell.length_c   1.000
_cell.angle_alpha   90.00
_cell.angle_beta   90.00
_cell.angle_gamma   90.00
#
_symmetry.space_group_name_H-M   'P 1'
#
loop_
_entity.id
_entity.type
_entity.pdbx_description
1 polymer ?
#
loop_
_entity_poly.entity_id
_entity_poly.type
_entity_poly.pdbx_seq_one_letter_code
_entity_poly.pdbx_strand_id
1 'polypeptide(L)'
;MWKWIGRVLVVAVVAFVGYGAYDYYRADLHTRPDMPPGAFSISYKNGLRAILVGVPNEKETRRYFGYTADVPFYIEDAWAFCTPPEGNEKQEAEKFIKEHSGPGERFEVVCRVEVDDETVIRGFITSVPRL
;
A
#
# COMPACT_ATOMS: atom_id res chain seq x y z
N MET A 1 -29.35 28.72 -22.58
CA MET A 1 -29.07 27.38 -22.03
C MET A 1 -27.61 26.95 -22.18
N TRP A 2 -26.99 27.11 -23.36
CA TRP A 2 -25.59 26.72 -23.62
C TRP A 2 -24.55 27.25 -22.60
N LYS A 3 -24.64 28.53 -22.20
CA LYS A 3 -23.73 29.13 -21.20
C LYS A 3 -23.82 28.47 -19.81
N TRP A 4 -24.99 27.97 -19.43
CA TRP A 4 -25.19 27.28 -18.15
C TRP A 4 -24.64 25.85 -18.21
N ILE A 5 -24.86 25.15 -19.32
CA ILE A 5 -24.26 23.83 -19.57
C ILE A 5 -22.73 23.92 -19.52
N GLY A 6 -22.14 24.93 -20.19
CA GLY A 6 -20.69 25.16 -20.13
C GLY A 6 -20.17 25.41 -18.72
N ARG A 7 -20.89 26.18 -17.89
CA ARG A 7 -20.50 26.42 -16.49
C ARG A 7 -20.54 25.13 -15.66
N VAL A 8 -21.59 24.32 -15.81
CA VAL A 8 -21.70 23.04 -15.09
C VAL A 8 -20.57 22.09 -15.50
N LEU A 9 -20.24 22.00 -16.79
CA LEU A 9 -19.12 21.19 -17.26
C LEU A 9 -17.79 21.65 -16.67
N VAL A 10 -17.52 22.97 -16.64
CA VAL A 10 -16.30 23.49 -16.02
C VAL A 10 -16.22 23.14 -14.54
N VAL A 11 -17.32 23.31 -13.78
CA VAL A 11 -17.37 22.94 -12.36
C VAL A 11 -17.12 21.44 -12.17
N ALA A 12 -17.71 20.60 -13.01
CA ALA A 12 -17.51 19.15 -12.96
C ALA A 12 -16.03 18.77 -13.22
N VAL A 13 -15.40 19.39 -14.22
CA VAL A 13 -13.97 19.18 -14.53
C VAL A 13 -13.09 19.64 -13.38
N VAL A 14 -13.33 20.82 -12.83
CA VAL A 14 -12.56 21.36 -11.69
C VAL A 14 -12.71 20.44 -10.46
N ALA A 15 -13.92 19.96 -10.16
CA ALA A 15 -14.15 19.03 -9.07
C ALA A 15 -13.43 17.70 -9.30
N PHE A 16 -13.45 17.17 -10.52
CA PHE A 16 -12.77 15.93 -10.87
C PHE A 16 -11.25 16.05 -10.73
N VAL A 17 -10.64 17.11 -11.27
CA VAL A 17 -9.20 17.36 -11.15
C VAL A 17 -8.80 17.62 -9.71
N GLY A 18 -9.58 18.42 -8.97
CA GLY A 18 -9.33 18.70 -7.56
C GLY A 18 -9.40 17.45 -6.69
N TYR A 19 -10.39 16.59 -6.93
CA TYR A 19 -10.50 15.29 -6.24
C TYR A 19 -9.32 14.37 -6.57
N GLY A 20 -8.93 14.28 -7.85
CA GLY A 20 -7.78 13.47 -8.27
C GLY A 20 -6.46 13.93 -7.64
N ALA A 21 -6.23 15.26 -7.58
CA ALA A 21 -5.07 15.82 -6.89
C ALA A 21 -5.12 15.53 -5.39
N TYR A 22 -6.28 15.73 -4.74
CA TYR A 22 -6.45 15.42 -3.33
C TYR A 22 -6.15 13.94 -3.01
N ASP A 23 -6.67 13.00 -3.80
CA ASP A 23 -6.42 11.57 -3.61
C ASP A 23 -4.94 11.21 -3.83
N TYR A 24 -4.31 11.79 -4.86
CA TYR A 24 -2.89 11.61 -5.16
C TYR A 24 -1.97 12.06 -4.00
N TYR A 25 -2.25 13.23 -3.41
CA TYR A 25 -1.49 13.73 -2.26
C TYR A 25 -1.79 12.94 -0.99
N ARG A 26 -3.05 12.57 -0.77
CA ARG A 26 -3.44 11.76 0.40
C ARG A 26 -2.81 10.37 0.38
N ALA A 27 -2.62 9.79 -0.80
CA ALA A 27 -1.93 8.50 -0.99
C ALA A 27 -0.40 8.65 -1.05
N ASP A 28 0.12 9.86 -0.85
CA ASP A 28 1.54 10.22 -0.88
C ASP A 28 2.31 9.72 -2.10
N LEU A 29 1.62 9.66 -3.25
CA LEU A 29 2.19 9.12 -4.48
C LEU A 29 3.26 10.02 -5.10
N HIS A 30 3.41 11.25 -4.60
CA HIS A 30 4.41 12.23 -5.03
C HIS A 30 5.78 12.04 -4.39
N THR A 31 5.84 11.37 -3.23
CA THR A 31 7.10 11.02 -2.54
C THR A 31 7.51 9.57 -2.83
N ARG A 32 6.67 8.83 -3.57
CA ARG A 32 6.89 7.41 -3.84
C ARG A 32 8.23 7.22 -4.56
N PRO A 33 9.11 6.35 -4.04
CA PRO A 33 10.35 5.97 -4.70
C PRO A 33 10.11 5.37 -6.10
N ASP A 34 11.18 5.33 -6.89
CA ASP A 34 11.18 4.60 -8.15
C ASP A 34 10.87 3.12 -7.92
N MET A 35 9.93 2.59 -8.71
CA MET A 35 9.45 1.22 -8.54
C MET A 35 10.32 0.25 -9.33
N PRO A 36 10.76 -0.87 -8.71
CA PRO A 36 11.43 -1.94 -9.42
C PRO A 36 10.55 -2.54 -10.54
N PRO A 37 11.15 -3.16 -11.58
CA PRO A 37 10.38 -3.82 -12.63
C PRO A 37 9.42 -4.88 -12.08
N GLY A 38 8.15 -4.83 -12.51
CA GLY A 38 7.11 -5.76 -12.05
C GLY A 38 6.57 -5.48 -10.65
N ALA A 39 7.08 -4.47 -9.94
CA ALA A 39 6.56 -4.05 -8.65
C ALA A 39 5.28 -3.22 -8.79
N PHE A 40 4.49 -3.17 -7.73
CA PHE A 40 3.32 -2.30 -7.64
C PHE A 40 3.17 -1.72 -6.25
N SER A 41 2.61 -0.51 -6.15
CA SER A 41 2.45 0.17 -4.87
C SER A 41 1.01 0.11 -4.33
N ILE A 42 0.85 0.09 -3.00
CA ILE A 42 -0.41 0.26 -2.30
C ILE A 42 -0.21 1.25 -1.16
N SER A 43 -1.09 2.24 -1.04
CA SER A 43 -1.16 3.12 0.13
C SER A 43 -2.40 2.77 0.93
N TYR A 44 -2.23 2.44 2.20
CA TYR A 44 -3.31 2.10 3.11
C TYR A 44 -3.71 3.30 3.97
N LYS A 45 -4.97 3.29 4.45
CA LYS A 45 -5.49 4.35 5.33
C LYS A 45 -4.88 4.35 6.74
N ASN A 46 -4.24 3.25 7.14
CA ASN A 46 -3.56 3.11 8.43
C ASN A 46 -2.10 3.59 8.39
N GLY A 47 -1.68 4.28 7.32
CA GLY A 47 -0.33 4.84 7.20
C GLY A 47 0.67 3.90 6.53
N LEU A 48 0.38 2.61 6.36
CA LEU A 48 1.28 1.72 5.62
C LEU A 48 1.30 2.12 4.14
N ARG A 49 2.49 2.45 3.64
CA ARG A 49 2.74 2.72 2.22
C ARG A 49 3.74 1.69 1.72
N ALA A 50 3.32 0.90 0.75
CA ALA A 50 3.99 -0.35 0.39
C ALA A 50 4.31 -0.39 -1.09
N ILE A 51 5.52 -0.85 -1.43
CA ILE A 51 5.95 -1.24 -2.77
C ILE A 51 6.15 -2.75 -2.75
N LEU A 52 5.24 -3.50 -3.35
CA LEU A 52 5.30 -4.95 -3.40
C LEU A 52 6.19 -5.39 -4.56
N VAL A 53 7.22 -6.18 -4.26
CA VAL A 53 8.22 -6.67 -5.20
C VAL A 53 8.22 -8.20 -5.14
N GLY A 54 8.28 -8.86 -6.31
CA GLY A 54 8.30 -10.33 -6.40
C GLY A 54 6.96 -11.02 -6.12
N VAL A 55 5.85 -10.26 -6.11
CA VAL A 55 4.48 -10.77 -5.94
C VAL A 55 3.64 -10.37 -7.16
N PRO A 56 2.81 -11.28 -7.72
CA PRO A 56 1.93 -10.92 -8.83
C PRO A 56 0.91 -9.87 -8.40
N ASN A 57 0.67 -8.89 -9.28
CA ASN A 57 -0.36 -7.87 -9.06
C ASN A 57 -1.75 -8.46 -9.30
N GLU A 58 -2.33 -9.05 -8.27
CA GLU A 58 -3.67 -9.65 -8.31
C GLU A 58 -4.75 -8.69 -7.80
N LYS A 59 -4.54 -7.37 -7.93
CA LYS A 59 -5.47 -6.34 -7.45
C LYS A 59 -6.84 -6.37 -8.09
N GLU A 60 -7.07 -7.15 -9.14
CA GLU A 60 -8.40 -7.34 -9.75
C GLU A 60 -9.17 -8.47 -9.05
N THR A 61 -8.51 -9.59 -8.77
CA THR A 61 -9.12 -10.80 -8.20
C THR A 61 -9.00 -10.88 -6.69
N ARG A 62 -8.09 -10.11 -6.06
CA ARG A 62 -7.80 -10.15 -4.63
C ARG A 62 -7.81 -8.75 -4.01
N ARG A 63 -8.28 -8.68 -2.76
CA ARG A 63 -8.19 -7.49 -1.91
C ARG A 63 -7.03 -7.67 -0.93
N TYR A 64 -6.12 -6.69 -0.90
CA TYR A 64 -4.97 -6.69 -0.01
C TYR A 64 -5.28 -5.93 1.28
N PHE A 65 -4.75 -6.40 2.40
CA PHE A 65 -4.84 -5.78 3.72
C PHE A 65 -3.44 -5.52 4.26
N GLY A 66 -3.21 -4.30 4.72
CA GLY A 66 -1.93 -3.89 5.29
C GLY A 66 -2.04 -3.81 6.81
N TYR A 67 -1.10 -4.43 7.50
CA TYR A 67 -0.98 -4.44 8.96
C TYR A 67 0.30 -3.72 9.33
N THR A 68 0.20 -2.70 10.16
CA THR A 68 1.34 -1.90 10.61
C THR A 68 1.97 -2.53 11.84
N ALA A 69 3.30 -2.62 11.84
CA ALA A 69 4.04 -2.86 13.07
C ALA A 69 4.10 -1.58 13.92
N ASP A 70 4.39 -1.74 15.21
CA ASP A 70 4.70 -0.64 16.11
C ASP A 70 6.10 -0.12 15.77
N VAL A 71 6.16 1.07 15.19
CA VAL A 71 7.40 1.68 14.69
C VAL A 71 7.53 3.11 15.19
N PRO A 72 8.75 3.66 15.30
CA PRO A 72 8.93 5.05 15.67
C PRO A 72 8.23 6.02 14.72
N PHE A 73 7.75 7.14 15.28
CA PHE A 73 6.93 8.14 14.57
C PHE A 73 7.55 8.67 13.27
N TYR A 74 8.88 8.71 13.17
CA TYR A 74 9.58 9.27 12.02
C TYR A 74 9.59 8.34 10.79
N ILE A 75 9.22 7.06 10.94
CA ILE A 75 9.07 6.11 9.82
C ILE A 75 7.64 5.62 9.61
N GLU A 76 6.67 6.10 10.39
CA GLU A 76 5.27 5.70 10.24
C GLU A 76 4.75 5.96 8.82
N ASP A 77 5.11 7.10 8.24
CA ASP A 77 4.68 7.53 6.90
C ASP A 77 5.70 7.16 5.79
N ALA A 78 6.78 6.46 6.09
CA ALA A 78 7.78 6.10 5.10
C ALA A 78 7.25 5.03 4.12
N TRP A 79 7.68 5.13 2.86
CA TRP A 79 7.45 4.07 1.87
C TRP A 79 8.30 2.85 2.21
N ALA A 80 7.63 1.70 2.37
CA ALA A 80 8.25 0.42 2.66
C ALA A 80 8.36 -0.45 1.40
N PHE A 81 9.49 -1.12 1.24
CA PHE A 81 9.65 -2.17 0.24
C PHE A 81 9.22 -3.51 0.84
N CYS A 82 8.30 -4.18 0.16
CA CYS A 82 7.69 -5.40 0.65
C CYS A 82 7.98 -6.57 -0.29
N THR A 83 8.55 -7.62 0.26
CA THR A 83 8.90 -8.84 -0.49
C THR A 83 8.41 -10.07 0.29
N PRO A 84 8.31 -11.24 -0.37
CA PRO A 84 8.12 -12.50 0.34
C PRO A 84 9.14 -12.66 1.48
N PRO A 85 8.77 -13.31 2.59
CA PRO A 85 9.62 -13.41 3.78
C PRO A 85 10.85 -14.26 3.50
N GLU A 86 12.03 -13.76 3.88
CA GLU A 86 13.31 -14.44 3.72
C GLU A 86 13.99 -14.69 5.07
N GLY A 87 14.87 -15.71 5.14
CA GLY A 87 15.68 -15.98 6.32
C GLY A 87 14.90 -16.08 7.64
N ASN A 88 15.27 -15.23 8.60
CA ASN A 88 14.70 -15.13 9.95
C ASN A 88 13.27 -14.53 9.97
N GLU A 89 12.89 -13.76 8.95
CA GLU A 89 11.56 -13.14 8.85
C GLU A 89 10.44 -14.18 8.73
N LYS A 90 10.77 -15.39 8.27
CA LYS A 90 9.82 -16.51 8.18
C LYS A 90 9.18 -16.84 9.52
N GLN A 91 9.94 -16.74 10.62
CA GLN A 91 9.39 -17.03 11.95
C GLN A 91 8.39 -15.97 12.40
N GLU A 92 8.64 -14.71 12.06
CA GLU A 92 7.72 -13.61 12.36
C GLU A 92 6.48 -13.66 11.47
N ALA A 93 6.66 -13.94 10.18
CA ALA A 93 5.56 -14.19 9.26
C ALA A 93 4.69 -15.37 9.73
N GLU A 94 5.30 -16.47 10.19
CA GLU A 94 4.56 -17.61 10.74
C GLU A 94 3.77 -17.26 12.01
N LYS A 95 4.33 -16.46 12.91
CA LYS A 95 3.61 -15.96 14.10
C LYS A 95 2.42 -15.09 13.67
N PHE A 96 2.67 -14.15 12.76
CA PHE A 96 1.64 -13.27 12.23
C PHE A 96 0.50 -14.06 11.57
N ILE A 97 0.83 -15.06 10.73
CA ILE A 97 -0.13 -15.95 10.08
C ILE A 97 -0.97 -16.72 11.10
N LYS A 98 -0.37 -17.21 12.19
CA LYS A 98 -1.11 -17.93 13.23
C LYS A 98 -2.12 -17.04 13.96
N GLU A 99 -1.81 -15.76 14.13
CA GLU A 99 -2.70 -14.79 14.75
C GLU A 99 -3.77 -14.26 13.77
N HIS A 100 -3.45 -14.23 12.47
CA HIS A 100 -4.27 -13.65 11.41
C HIS A 100 -4.59 -14.69 10.32
N SER A 101 -5.21 -15.80 10.71
CA SER A 101 -5.65 -16.85 9.78
C SER A 101 -7.16 -16.78 9.52
N GLY A 102 -7.61 -15.90 8.61
CA GLY A 102 -8.98 -15.87 8.12
C GLY A 102 -9.25 -16.87 6.98
N PRO A 103 -10.51 -17.27 6.72
CA PRO A 103 -10.86 -18.09 5.56
C PRO A 103 -10.47 -17.43 4.23
N GLY A 104 -9.65 -18.10 3.43
CA GLY A 104 -9.18 -17.58 2.14
C GLY A 104 -8.07 -16.51 2.24
N GLU A 105 -7.64 -16.18 3.44
CA GLU A 105 -6.53 -15.27 3.68
C GLU A 105 -5.20 -15.91 3.28
N ARG A 106 -4.40 -15.17 2.51
CA ARG A 106 -3.06 -15.55 2.08
C ARG A 106 -2.10 -14.47 2.52
N PHE A 107 -1.05 -14.88 3.22
CA PHE A 107 0.08 -14.00 3.50
C PHE A 107 0.84 -13.69 2.21
N GLU A 108 1.14 -12.42 1.95
CA GLU A 108 1.83 -11.99 0.74
C GLU A 108 3.28 -11.64 1.03
N VAL A 109 3.51 -10.66 1.89
CA VAL A 109 4.83 -10.01 2.03
C VAL A 109 5.06 -9.44 3.43
N VAL A 110 6.35 -9.30 3.75
CA VAL A 110 6.86 -8.50 4.87
C VAL A 110 7.33 -7.17 4.30
N CYS A 111 6.93 -6.06 4.91
CA CYS A 111 7.28 -4.71 4.50
C CYS A 111 8.41 -4.15 5.37
N ARG A 112 9.46 -3.62 4.73
CA ARG A 112 10.65 -3.09 5.39
C ARG A 112 10.92 -1.65 4.99
N VAL A 113 11.49 -0.91 5.93
CA VAL A 113 12.10 0.40 5.68
C VAL A 113 13.56 0.31 6.09
N GLU A 114 14.44 0.77 5.21
CA GLU A 114 15.86 0.93 5.50
C GLU A 114 16.08 2.32 6.11
N VAL A 115 16.66 2.37 7.30
CA VAL A 115 17.03 3.61 7.98
C VAL A 115 18.48 3.49 8.39
N ASP A 116 19.33 4.37 7.86
CA ASP A 116 20.78 4.31 8.02
C ASP A 116 21.32 2.94 7.57
N ASP A 117 21.70 2.08 8.51
CA ASP A 117 22.21 0.72 8.28
C ASP A 117 21.31 -0.37 8.92
N GLU A 118 20.10 0.00 9.36
CA GLU A 118 19.15 -0.90 10.01
C GLU A 118 17.90 -1.13 9.17
N THR A 119 17.49 -2.39 9.07
CA THR A 119 16.26 -2.80 8.41
C THR A 119 15.16 -2.96 9.45
N VAL A 120 14.15 -2.09 9.39
CA VAL A 120 13.01 -2.13 10.31
C VAL A 120 11.79 -2.70 9.59
N ILE A 121 11.12 -3.66 10.23
CA ILE A 121 9.85 -4.19 9.73
C ILE A 121 8.76 -3.15 9.98
N ARG A 122 8.24 -2.58 8.90
CA ARG A 122 7.17 -1.59 8.93
C ARG A 122 5.80 -2.25 9.06
N GLY A 123 5.66 -3.49 8.61
CA GLY A 123 4.39 -4.19 8.66
C GLY A 123 4.33 -5.43 7.77
N PHE A 124 3.11 -5.95 7.61
CA PHE A 124 2.81 -7.15 6.86
C PHE A 124 1.64 -6.90 5.91
N ILE A 125 1.58 -7.63 4.81
CA ILE A 125 0.43 -7.60 3.91
C ILE A 125 -0.12 -9.00 3.71
N THR A 126 -1.43 -9.12 3.85
CA THR A 126 -2.19 -10.30 3.45
C THR A 126 -3.15 -9.94 2.33
N SER A 127 -3.76 -10.95 1.74
CA SER A 127 -4.82 -10.76 0.76
C SER A 127 -5.91 -11.82 0.89
N VAL A 128 -7.12 -11.48 0.46
CA VAL A 128 -8.25 -12.40 0.32
C VAL A 128 -8.81 -12.33 -1.10
N PRO A 129 -9.39 -13.42 -1.64
CA PRO A 129 -10.17 -13.37 -2.87
C PRO A 129 -11.30 -12.33 -2.78
N ARG A 130 -11.56 -11.64 -3.89
CA ARG A 130 -12.82 -10.89 -4.04
C ARG A 130 -13.95 -11.87 -4.37
N LEU A 131 -15.07 -11.71 -3.68
CA LEU A 131 -16.34 -12.37 -3.96
C LEU A 131 -17.26 -11.43 -4.74
#